data_AF-A0A524PAE5-F1
#
_entry.id   AF-A0A524PAE5-F1
#
_cell.length_a   1.000
_cell.length_b   1.000
_cell.length_c   1.000
_cell.angle_alpha   90.00
_cell.angle_beta   90.00
_cell.angle_gamma   90.00
#
_symmetry.space_group_name_H-M   'P 1'
#
loop_
_entity.id
_entity.type
_entity.pdbx_description
1 polymer ?
#
loop_
_entity_poly.entity_id
_entity_poly.type
_entity_poly.pdbx_seq_one_letter_code
_entity_poly.pdbx_strand_id
1 'polypeptide(L)'
;SRSDWYRVYFTAPDSPQASTLRGGPDAHLAEAIHQARLSVDIAMDSLDLWSLRDALLAAHRRGIAVRVVIESEGLESAEAQGLQENGIQVVDDRQEGLMHNKFAVIDRLEVWSGSMNIMTGSGSNPGILW
;
A
#
# COMPACT_ATOMS: atom_id res chain seq x y z
N SER A 1 -29.65 2.85 9.75
CA SER A 1 -28.31 3.45 9.84
C SER A 1 -27.73 3.49 8.44
N ARG A 2 -27.39 4.68 7.90
CA ARG A 2 -26.63 4.77 6.64
C ARG A 2 -25.20 4.39 7.02
N SER A 3 -24.68 3.27 6.54
CA SER A 3 -23.24 3.01 6.65
C SER A 3 -22.49 4.16 5.97
N ASP A 4 -21.46 4.67 6.63
CA ASP A 4 -20.61 5.70 6.04
C ASP A 4 -19.96 5.17 4.77
N TRP A 5 -20.11 5.91 3.66
CA TRP A 5 -19.64 5.52 2.34
C TRP A 5 -18.16 5.88 2.12
N TYR A 6 -17.53 6.53 3.10
CA TYR A 6 -16.11 6.91 3.09
C TYR A 6 -15.57 6.93 4.53
N ARG A 7 -14.25 6.82 4.66
CA ARG A 7 -13.49 7.03 5.90
C ARG A 7 -12.22 7.82 5.58
N VAL A 8 -11.76 8.58 6.56
CA VAL A 8 -10.64 9.51 6.46
C VAL A 8 -9.62 9.14 7.53
N TYR A 9 -8.35 9.06 7.17
CA TYR A 9 -7.26 8.64 8.07
C TYR A 9 -6.11 9.64 8.01
N PHE A 10 -5.52 9.93 9.17
CA PHE A 10 -4.42 10.87 9.30
C PHE A 10 -3.19 10.21 9.92
N THR A 11 -2.02 10.65 9.48
CA THR A 11 -0.77 10.41 10.22
C THR A 11 -0.80 11.17 11.55
N ALA A 12 -0.12 10.63 12.55
CA ALA A 12 0.06 11.27 13.86
C ALA A 12 1.55 11.50 14.11
N PRO A 13 2.17 12.51 13.48
CA PRO A 13 3.62 12.72 13.51
C PRO A 13 4.16 13.01 14.91
N ASP A 14 3.34 13.57 15.79
CA ASP A 14 3.71 13.89 17.18
C ASP A 14 3.44 12.73 18.16
N SER A 15 2.99 11.58 17.66
CA SER A 15 2.76 10.40 18.49
C SER A 15 4.09 9.85 19.04
N PRO A 16 4.14 9.36 20.30
CA PRO A 16 5.31 8.64 20.80
C PRO A 16 5.65 7.38 19.99
N GLN A 17 4.72 6.89 19.17
CA GLN A 17 4.92 5.76 18.26
C GLN A 17 5.30 6.17 16.83
N ALA A 18 5.37 7.47 16.51
CA ALA A 18 5.59 7.93 15.13
C ALA A 18 6.89 7.39 14.52
N SER A 19 7.97 7.29 15.31
CA SER A 19 9.25 6.74 14.87
C SER A 19 9.27 5.22 14.68
N THR A 20 8.21 4.52 15.09
CA THR A 20 8.12 3.05 14.96
C THR A 20 7.60 2.61 13.59
N LEU A 21 7.08 3.55 12.79
CA LEU A 21 6.43 3.27 11.51
C LEU A 21 5.33 2.19 11.64
N ARG A 22 4.60 2.22 12.76
CA ARG A 22 3.51 1.29 13.10
C ARG A 22 2.27 2.06 13.53
N GLY A 23 1.10 1.57 13.12
CA GLY A 23 -0.20 2.07 13.60
C GLY A 23 -0.67 3.37 12.95
N GLY A 24 -0.10 3.74 11.80
CA GLY A 24 -0.62 4.83 10.98
C GLY A 24 -1.72 4.38 10.02
N PRO A 25 -2.09 5.21 9.02
CA PRO A 25 -3.03 4.84 7.97
C PRO A 25 -2.68 3.52 7.24
N ASP A 26 -1.40 3.15 7.21
CA ASP A 26 -0.91 1.90 6.66
C ASP A 26 -1.52 0.66 7.36
N ALA A 27 -1.73 0.72 8.67
CA ALA A 27 -2.33 -0.38 9.42
C ALA A 27 -3.80 -0.60 9.04
N HIS A 28 -4.54 0.48 8.76
CA HIS A 28 -5.93 0.38 8.31
C HIS A 28 -6.03 -0.17 6.89
N LEU A 29 -5.15 0.24 5.98
CA LEU A 29 -5.07 -0.32 4.64
C LEU A 29 -4.66 -1.81 4.68
N ALA A 30 -3.67 -2.17 5.50
CA ALA A 30 -3.25 -3.55 5.69
C ALA A 30 -4.40 -4.43 6.20
N GLU A 31 -5.20 -3.93 7.16
CA GLU A 31 -6.39 -4.63 7.63
C GLU A 31 -7.44 -4.80 6.52
N ALA A 32 -7.69 -3.77 5.71
CA ALA A 32 -8.61 -3.88 4.57
C ALA A 32 -8.15 -4.98 3.59
N ILE A 33 -6.86 -5.08 3.31
CA ILE A 33 -6.26 -6.13 2.48
C ILE A 33 -6.36 -7.51 3.15
N HIS A 34 -6.23 -7.58 4.47
CA HIS A 34 -6.47 -8.81 5.22
C HIS A 34 -7.92 -9.31 5.08
N GLN A 35 -8.89 -8.41 4.97
CA GLN A 35 -10.30 -8.76 4.80
C GLN A 35 -10.69 -9.05 3.33
N ALA A 36 -9.84 -8.76 2.36
CA ALA A 36 -10.09 -8.98 0.93
C ALA A 36 -10.39 -10.46 0.62
N ARG A 37 -11.38 -10.68 -0.27
CA ARG A 37 -11.94 -12.00 -0.63
C ARG A 37 -11.87 -12.35 -2.10
N LEU A 38 -11.62 -11.39 -2.98
CA LEU A 38 -11.63 -11.56 -4.43
C LEU A 38 -10.33 -11.08 -5.07
N SER A 39 -9.96 -9.82 -4.86
CA SER A 39 -8.79 -9.23 -5.50
C SER A 39 -8.25 -8.01 -4.78
N VAL A 40 -6.95 -7.79 -4.90
CA VAL A 40 -6.26 -6.58 -4.46
C VAL A 40 -5.40 -6.07 -5.60
N ASP A 41 -5.73 -4.88 -6.11
CA ASP A 41 -4.98 -4.21 -7.16
C ASP A 41 -4.37 -2.93 -6.61
N ILE A 42 -3.04 -2.78 -6.74
CA ILE A 42 -2.31 -1.64 -6.16
C ILE A 42 -1.52 -0.93 -7.25
N ALA A 43 -1.56 0.40 -7.22
CA ALA A 43 -0.63 1.26 -7.96
C ALA A 43 0.00 2.26 -6.98
N MET A 44 1.31 2.15 -6.78
CA MET A 44 2.05 2.91 -5.77
C MET A 44 3.39 3.42 -6.27
N ASP A 45 3.67 4.70 -6.02
CA ASP A 45 4.97 5.33 -6.21
C ASP A 45 6.11 4.61 -5.47
N SER A 46 5.84 4.09 -4.27
CA SER A 46 6.81 3.34 -3.47
C SER A 46 6.12 2.35 -2.55
N LEU A 47 6.81 1.26 -2.20
CA LEU A 47 6.29 0.17 -1.40
C LEU A 47 7.30 -0.29 -0.34
N ASP A 48 7.77 0.59 0.55
CA ASP A 48 8.77 0.20 1.57
C ASP A 48 8.16 -0.16 2.93
N LEU A 49 6.82 -0.25 3.05
CA LEU A 49 6.19 -0.67 4.30
C LEU A 49 5.99 -2.19 4.33
N TRP A 50 6.78 -2.83 5.19
CA TRP A 50 6.69 -4.24 5.55
C TRP A 50 5.26 -4.66 5.96
N SER A 51 4.47 -3.78 6.59
CA SER A 51 3.07 -4.05 6.95
C SER A 51 2.21 -4.34 5.71
N LEU A 52 2.40 -3.57 4.64
CA LEU A 52 1.67 -3.73 3.39
C LEU A 52 2.18 -4.95 2.60
N ARG A 53 3.50 -5.14 2.53
CA ARG A 53 4.10 -6.35 1.94
C ARG A 53 3.53 -7.61 2.58
N ASP A 54 3.54 -7.68 3.91
CA ASP A 54 3.11 -8.87 4.65
C ASP A 54 1.60 -9.14 4.47
N ALA A 55 0.78 -8.08 4.43
CA ALA A 55 -0.64 -8.18 4.13
C ALA A 55 -0.91 -8.71 2.71
N LEU A 56 -0.18 -8.22 1.71
CA LEU A 56 -0.28 -8.68 0.32
C LEU A 56 0.14 -10.13 0.15
N LEU A 57 1.26 -10.52 0.75
CA LEU A 57 1.69 -11.92 0.79
C LEU A 57 0.65 -12.81 1.47
N ALA A 58 0.05 -12.34 2.57
CA ALA A 58 -1.01 -13.07 3.25
C ALA A 58 -2.27 -13.22 2.37
N ALA A 59 -2.66 -12.18 1.64
CA ALA A 59 -3.78 -12.25 0.70
C ALA A 59 -3.50 -13.24 -0.44
N HIS A 60 -2.31 -13.18 -1.03
CA HIS A 60 -1.89 -14.10 -2.08
C HIS A 60 -1.89 -15.56 -1.60
N ARG A 61 -1.38 -15.84 -0.40
CA ARG A 61 -1.43 -17.19 0.21
C ARG A 61 -2.85 -17.71 0.44
N ARG A 62 -3.84 -16.83 0.61
CA ARG A 62 -5.27 -17.22 0.68
C ARG A 62 -5.88 -17.51 -0.70
N GLY A 63 -5.12 -17.36 -1.78
CA GLY A 63 -5.59 -17.55 -3.16
C GLY A 63 -6.26 -16.32 -3.76
N ILE A 64 -6.15 -15.15 -3.12
CA ILE A 64 -6.68 -13.90 -3.64
C ILE A 64 -5.80 -13.41 -4.80
N ALA A 65 -6.41 -12.89 -5.85
CA ALA A 65 -5.66 -12.27 -6.95
C ALA A 65 -5.01 -10.98 -6.45
N VAL A 66 -3.67 -10.91 -6.49
CA VAL A 66 -2.90 -9.72 -6.09
C VAL A 66 -2.09 -9.24 -7.29
N ARG A 67 -2.25 -7.97 -7.64
CA ARG A 67 -1.53 -7.31 -8.74
C ARG A 67 -0.98 -5.98 -8.28
N VAL A 68 0.29 -5.72 -8.58
CA VAL A 68 0.98 -4.51 -8.15
C VAL A 68 1.61 -3.83 -9.34
N VAL A 69 1.35 -2.53 -9.46
CA VAL A 69 2.09 -1.60 -10.32
C VAL A 69 2.90 -0.69 -9.41
N ILE A 70 4.22 -0.65 -9.62
CA ILE A 70 5.13 0.23 -8.87
C ILE A 70 5.84 1.19 -9.83
N GLU A 71 6.33 2.30 -9.31
CA GLU A 71 7.23 3.15 -10.07
C GLU A 71 8.54 2.39 -10.38
N SER A 72 9.10 2.66 -11.55
CA SER A 72 10.25 1.94 -12.13
C SER A 72 11.45 1.76 -11.18
N GLU A 73 11.87 2.80 -10.45
CA GLU A 73 12.97 2.74 -9.48
C GLU A 73 12.59 1.92 -8.23
N GLY A 74 11.30 1.86 -7.90
CA GLY A 74 10.78 1.05 -6.79
C GLY A 74 10.78 -0.47 -7.05
N LEU A 75 10.93 -0.92 -8.30
CA LEU A 75 10.92 -2.34 -8.65
C LEU A 75 12.09 -3.13 -8.01
N GLU A 76 13.23 -2.46 -7.78
CA GLU A 76 14.42 -3.05 -7.16
C GLU A 76 14.38 -3.04 -5.62
N SER A 77 13.30 -2.56 -5.02
CA SER A 77 13.11 -2.61 -3.57
C SER A 77 13.01 -4.05 -3.06
N ALA A 78 13.49 -4.28 -1.82
CA ALA A 78 13.43 -5.60 -1.19
C ALA A 78 11.98 -6.09 -1.03
N GLU A 79 11.04 -5.17 -0.81
CA GLU A 79 9.61 -5.43 -0.73
C GLU A 79 9.04 -5.88 -2.08
N ALA A 80 9.32 -5.16 -3.18
CA ALA A 80 8.86 -5.54 -4.51
C ALA A 80 9.44 -6.89 -4.95
N GLN A 81 10.74 -7.10 -4.75
CA GLN A 81 11.42 -8.37 -5.01
C GLN A 81 10.80 -9.49 -4.17
N GLY A 82 10.57 -9.27 -2.88
CA GLY A 82 9.94 -10.24 -1.99
C GLY A 82 8.53 -10.64 -2.43
N LEU A 83 7.74 -9.73 -3.02
CA LEU A 83 6.45 -10.07 -3.62
C LEU A 83 6.61 -10.93 -4.88
N GLN A 84 7.52 -10.56 -5.78
CA GLN A 84 7.78 -11.29 -7.02
C GLN A 84 8.28 -12.72 -6.76
N GLU A 85 9.23 -12.88 -5.83
CA GLU A 85 9.76 -14.18 -5.42
C GLU A 85 8.67 -15.11 -4.84
N ASN A 86 7.61 -14.53 -4.27
CA ASN A 86 6.47 -15.27 -3.74
C ASN A 86 5.31 -15.41 -4.76
N GLY A 87 5.56 -15.13 -6.04
CA GLY A 87 4.62 -15.39 -7.13
C GLY A 87 3.57 -14.31 -7.36
N ILE A 88 3.69 -13.14 -6.73
CA ILE A 88 2.81 -12.00 -6.99
C ILE A 88 3.29 -11.26 -8.25
N GLN A 89 2.36 -10.92 -9.13
CA GLN A 89 2.65 -10.12 -10.31
C GLN A 89 2.92 -8.66 -9.89
N VAL A 90 4.19 -8.26 -9.93
CA VAL A 90 4.63 -6.86 -9.78
C VAL A 90 5.20 -6.39 -11.12
N VAL A 91 4.69 -5.29 -11.62
CA VAL A 91 5.17 -4.63 -12.84
C VAL A 91 5.52 -3.18 -12.55
N ASP A 92 6.45 -2.63 -13.31
CA ASP A 92 6.74 -1.21 -13.34
C ASP A 92 5.75 -0.44 -14.23
N ASP A 93 5.84 0.89 -14.19
CA ASP A 93 5.05 1.80 -15.01
C ASP A 93 5.62 2.02 -16.43
N ARG A 94 6.81 1.46 -16.71
CA ARG A 94 7.48 1.41 -18.02
C ARG A 94 7.72 2.78 -18.68
N GLN A 95 7.85 3.84 -17.89
CA GLN A 95 7.99 5.21 -18.39
C GLN A 95 9.17 5.93 -17.74
N GLU A 96 9.75 6.91 -18.45
CA GLU A 96 10.81 7.79 -17.92
C GLU A 96 10.27 8.85 -16.93
N GLY A 97 8.96 8.88 -16.66
CA GLY A 97 8.32 9.83 -15.75
C GLY A 97 7.84 9.17 -14.47
N LEU A 98 7.85 9.90 -13.34
CA LEU A 98 7.48 9.37 -12.04
C LEU A 98 6.00 8.96 -11.97
N MET A 99 5.71 7.68 -11.76
CA MET A 99 4.37 7.18 -11.47
C MET A 99 3.97 7.52 -10.03
N HIS A 100 3.41 8.71 -9.83
CA HIS A 100 3.10 9.22 -8.49
C HIS A 100 1.72 8.76 -7.94
N ASN A 101 1.13 7.70 -8.48
CA ASN A 101 -0.15 7.18 -7.99
C ASN A 101 0.03 6.49 -6.64
N LYS A 102 -0.99 6.60 -5.77
CA LYS A 102 -1.07 5.91 -4.49
C LYS A 102 -2.51 5.49 -4.25
N PHE A 103 -2.88 4.35 -4.83
CA PHE A 103 -4.21 3.79 -4.62
C PHE A 103 -4.21 2.27 -4.57
N ALA A 104 -5.23 1.73 -3.91
CA ALA A 104 -5.57 0.32 -3.93
C ALA A 104 -7.06 0.16 -4.25
N VAL A 105 -7.37 -0.87 -5.03
CA VAL A 105 -8.74 -1.32 -5.28
C VAL A 105 -8.89 -2.71 -4.68
N ILE A 106 -9.81 -2.84 -3.73
CA ILE A 106 -10.06 -4.08 -2.99
C ILE A 106 -11.43 -4.62 -3.40
N ASP A 107 -11.45 -5.90 -3.79
CA ASP A 107 -12.63 -6.67 -4.19
C ASP A 107 -13.52 -6.01 -5.25
N ARG A 108 -12.98 -5.02 -5.99
CA ARG A 108 -13.69 -4.18 -6.96
C ARG A 108 -14.81 -3.33 -6.34
N LEU A 109 -14.77 -3.12 -5.03
CA LEU A 109 -15.83 -2.45 -4.27
C LEU A 109 -15.31 -1.29 -3.43
N GLU A 110 -14.06 -1.35 -3.00
CA GLU A 110 -13.45 -0.37 -2.12
C GLU A 110 -12.23 0.24 -2.80
N VAL A 111 -12.14 1.57 -2.78
CA VAL A 111 -10.99 2.31 -3.29
C VAL A 111 -10.35 3.04 -2.13
N TRP A 112 -9.06 2.78 -1.96
CA TRP A 112 -8.17 3.54 -1.12
C TRP A 112 -7.40 4.46 -2.05
N SER A 113 -7.49 5.79 -1.88
CA SER A 113 -6.50 6.72 -2.44
C SER A 113 -6.13 7.83 -1.46
N GLY A 114 -4.86 8.24 -1.49
CA GLY A 114 -4.31 9.35 -0.72
C GLY A 114 -3.01 9.80 -1.36
N SER A 115 -2.26 10.67 -0.70
CA SER A 115 -0.98 11.14 -1.23
C SER A 115 0.24 10.77 -0.36
N MET A 116 0.06 9.93 0.67
CA MET A 116 1.12 9.49 1.57
C MET A 116 2.10 8.59 0.80
N ASN A 117 3.39 8.90 0.86
CA ASN A 117 4.44 8.00 0.39
C ASN A 117 4.63 6.88 1.43
N ILE A 118 4.66 5.63 0.98
CA ILE A 118 4.83 4.44 1.80
C ILE A 118 6.33 4.11 1.78
N MET A 119 7.12 4.89 2.53
CA MET A 119 8.59 4.76 2.59
C MET A 119 9.12 4.76 4.03
N THR A 120 10.29 4.13 4.28
CA THR A 120 10.95 4.10 5.60
C THR A 120 12.08 5.13 5.78
N GLY A 121 12.36 5.98 4.78
CA GLY A 121 13.48 6.94 4.77
C GLY A 121 13.13 8.40 5.07
N SER A 122 14.17 9.23 5.29
CA SER A 122 14.14 10.67 5.65
C SER A 122 13.37 11.60 4.69
N GLY A 123 12.82 11.09 3.60
CA GLY A 123 11.90 11.79 2.70
C GLY A 123 10.42 11.64 3.09
N SER A 124 10.12 11.09 4.27
CA SER A 124 8.79 11.03 4.86
C SER A 124 8.22 12.45 4.97
N ASN A 125 7.48 12.89 3.95
CA ASN A 125 6.73 14.12 4.02
C ASN A 125 5.59 13.88 5.03
N PRO A 126 5.58 14.54 6.21
CA PRO A 126 4.71 14.17 7.32
C PRO A 126 3.24 14.54 7.07
N GLY A 127 2.96 15.34 6.04
CA GLY A 127 1.60 15.59 5.61
C GLY A 127 1.22 14.55 4.59
N ILE A 128 0.10 13.84 4.82
CA ILE A 128 -0.99 13.84 3.85
C ILE A 128 -2.24 13.05 4.32
N LEU A 129 -3.37 13.58 3.85
CA LEU A 129 -4.76 13.16 3.84
C LEU A 129 -5.06 11.79 3.17
N TRP A 130 -5.97 11.06 3.80
CA TRP A 130 -6.92 10.09 3.24
C TRP A 130 -8.30 10.53 3.67
#